data_AF-W0RED2-F1
#
_entry.id   AF-W0RED2-F1
#
_cell.length_a   1.000
_cell.length_b   1.000
_cell.length_c   1.000
_cell.angle_alpha   90.00
_cell.angle_beta   90.00
_cell.angle_gamma   90.00
#
_symmetry.space_group_name_H-M   'P 1'
#
loop_
_entity.id
_entity.type
_entity.pdbx_description
1 polymer ?
#
loop_
_entity_poly.entity_id
_entity_poly.type
_entity_poly.pdbx_seq_one_letter_code
_entity_poly.pdbx_strand_id
1 'polypeptide(L)'
;MLFGFINRVSNAGSLREGLDASAARTRGIADRVAKASLGNADGFALPDPAAPGQAAQGEKVDIEAEMMSLGDEQLRYETTAKLLEKTYAQLRTSIRDR
;
A
#
# COMPACT_ATOMS: atom_id res chain seq x y z
N MET A 1 25.73 -7.55 14.99
CA MET A 1 24.64 -8.17 15.76
C MET A 1 23.39 -7.29 15.63
N LEU A 2 22.45 -7.67 14.75
CA LEU A 2 21.22 -6.91 14.44
C LEU A 2 19.99 -7.44 15.21
N PHE A 3 20.22 -8.07 16.37
CA PHE A 3 19.17 -8.60 17.24
C PHE A 3 18.91 -7.58 18.36
N GLY A 4 18.06 -6.58 18.08
CA GLY A 4 17.69 -5.60 19.09
C GLY A 4 17.24 -4.24 18.55
N PHE A 5 17.63 -3.88 17.33
CA PHE A 5 17.18 -2.64 16.70
C PHE A 5 15.69 -2.69 16.35
N ILE A 6 15.26 -3.76 15.69
CA ILE A 6 13.88 -3.90 15.19
C ILE A 6 12.83 -3.85 16.31
N ASN A 7 13.15 -4.31 17.53
CA ASN A 7 12.18 -4.38 18.64
C ASN A 7 12.19 -3.13 19.54
N ARG A 8 13.22 -2.26 19.46
CA ARG A 8 13.29 -1.01 20.23
C ARG A 8 12.69 0.20 19.50
N VAL A 9 12.83 0.25 18.17
CA VAL A 9 12.35 1.40 17.38
C VAL A 9 11.04 1.13 16.64
N SER A 10 10.66 -0.14 16.41
CA SER A 10 9.40 -0.49 15.75
C SER A 10 8.42 -1.11 16.75
N ASN A 11 7.64 -0.25 17.40
CA ASN A 11 6.51 -0.68 18.23
C ASN A 11 5.50 -1.44 17.35
N ALA A 12 4.93 -2.56 17.83
CA ALA A 12 3.90 -3.32 17.11
C ALA A 12 2.73 -2.43 16.65
N GLY A 13 2.39 -1.38 17.41
CA GLY A 13 1.43 -0.35 16.98
C GLY A 13 1.85 0.37 15.71
N SER A 14 3.09 0.86 15.65
CA SER A 14 3.63 1.55 14.46
C SER A 14 3.75 0.65 13.22
N LEU A 15 4.02 -0.65 13.42
CA LEU A 15 4.06 -1.62 12.33
C LEU A 15 2.66 -1.89 11.77
N ARG A 16 1.66 -2.01 12.63
CA ARG A 16 0.26 -2.17 12.22
C ARG A 16 -0.24 -0.93 11.49
N GLU A 17 -0.02 0.25 12.04
CA GLU A 17 -0.41 1.51 11.42
C GLU A 17 0.28 1.71 10.06
N GLY A 18 1.58 1.37 9.97
CA GLY A 18 2.31 1.34 8.71
C GLY A 18 1.71 0.36 7.69
N LEU A 19 1.29 -0.82 8.14
CA LEU A 19 0.65 -1.84 7.29
C LEU A 19 -0.71 -1.36 6.76
N ASP A 20 -1.54 -0.77 7.63
CA ASP A 20 -2.85 -0.23 7.25
C ASP A 20 -2.69 0.92 6.24
N ALA A 21 -1.70 1.80 6.44
CA ALA A 21 -1.38 2.87 5.50
C ALA A 21 -0.84 2.33 4.16
N SER A 22 0.01 1.28 4.19
CA SER A 22 0.46 0.59 2.97
C SER A 22 -0.71 -0.02 2.20
N ALA A 23 -1.64 -0.69 2.87
CA ALA A 23 -2.80 -1.29 2.22
C ALA A 23 -3.69 -0.25 1.51
N ALA A 24 -3.88 0.93 2.13
CA ALA A 24 -4.61 2.03 1.51
C ALA A 24 -3.86 2.57 0.27
N ARG A 25 -2.53 2.70 0.33
CA ARG A 25 -1.72 3.13 -0.82
C ARG A 25 -1.73 2.11 -1.96
N THR A 26 -1.63 0.81 -1.67
CA THR A 26 -1.70 -0.23 -2.70
C THR A 26 -3.02 -0.16 -3.48
N ARG A 27 -4.16 0.03 -2.79
CA ARG A 27 -5.46 0.20 -3.45
C ARG A 27 -5.49 1.46 -4.31
N GLY A 28 -5.03 2.59 -3.79
CA GLY A 28 -4.99 3.84 -4.55
C GLY A 28 -4.09 3.80 -5.78
N ILE A 29 -2.93 3.14 -5.72
CA ILE A 29 -2.04 2.93 -6.87
C ILE A 29 -2.71 1.99 -7.88
N ALA A 30 -3.31 0.88 -7.41
CA ALA A 30 -4.01 -0.06 -8.28
C ALA A 30 -5.18 0.60 -9.03
N ASP A 31 -5.94 1.48 -8.37
CA ASP A 31 -7.02 2.24 -9.00
C ASP A 31 -6.48 3.21 -10.08
N ARG A 32 -5.34 3.87 -9.84
CA ARG A 32 -4.70 4.74 -10.83
C ARG A 32 -4.17 3.95 -12.02
N VAL A 33 -3.50 2.82 -11.78
CA VAL A 33 -3.05 1.90 -12.83
C VAL A 33 -4.22 1.41 -13.66
N ALA A 34 -5.32 1.00 -13.04
CA ALA A 34 -6.51 0.52 -13.73
C ALA A 34 -7.10 1.61 -14.65
N LYS A 35 -7.26 2.84 -14.15
CA LYS A 35 -7.75 3.99 -14.92
C LYS A 35 -6.81 4.37 -16.07
N ALA A 36 -5.50 4.37 -15.82
CA ALA A 36 -4.49 4.68 -16.83
C ALA A 36 -4.42 3.61 -17.93
N SER A 37 -4.56 2.32 -17.57
CA SER A 37 -4.58 1.20 -18.53
C SER A 37 -5.78 1.23 -19.48
N LEU A 38 -6.88 1.87 -19.09
CA LEU A 38 -8.05 2.09 -19.93
C LEU A 38 -7.89 3.31 -20.86
N GLY A 39 -6.72 3.94 -20.89
CA GLY A 39 -6.39 5.07 -21.76
C GLY A 39 -6.95 6.41 -21.28
N ASN A 40 -7.05 6.63 -19.96
CA ASN A 40 -7.75 7.77 -19.35
C ASN A 40 -9.22 7.89 -19.82
N ALA A 41 -9.78 6.83 -20.42
CA ALA A 41 -11.20 6.75 -20.68
C ALA A 41 -11.87 6.34 -19.37
N ASP A 42 -12.70 7.24 -18.85
CA ASP A 42 -13.68 6.99 -17.79
C ASP A 42 -14.76 5.96 -18.22
N GLY A 43 -14.36 4.81 -18.78
CA GLY A 43 -15.26 3.81 -19.36
C GLY A 43 -16.20 3.13 -18.35
N PHE A 44 -15.95 3.31 -17.06
CA PHE A 44 -16.80 2.86 -15.95
C PHE A 44 -17.05 3.94 -14.87
N ALA A 45 -16.55 5.16 -15.04
CA ALA A 45 -16.89 6.23 -14.09
C ALA A 45 -18.32 6.69 -14.41
N LEU A 46 -19.24 6.58 -13.44
CA LEU A 46 -20.53 7.25 -13.58
C LEU A 46 -20.24 8.74 -13.77
N PRO A 47 -20.77 9.38 -14.84
CA PRO A 47 -20.58 10.79 -15.06
C PRO A 47 -21.17 11.55 -13.86
N ASP A 48 -20.36 12.42 -13.25
CA ASP A 48 -20.83 13.37 -12.26
C ASP A 48 -21.88 14.27 -12.92
N PRO A 49 -23.15 14.27 -12.46
CA PRO A 49 -24.22 15.05 -13.08
C PRO A 49 -23.99 16.58 -13.00
N ALA A 50 -22.99 17.03 -12.24
CA ALA A 50 -22.69 18.46 -12.07
C ALA A 50 -21.84 19.09 -13.20
N ALA A 51 -21.23 18.32 -14.11
CA ALA A 51 -20.34 18.88 -15.14
C ALA A 51 -20.41 18.14 -16.50
N PRO A 52 -21.44 18.38 -17.33
CA PRO A 52 -21.48 17.85 -18.68
C PRO A 52 -20.46 18.57 -19.56
N GLY A 53 -19.36 17.88 -19.90
CA GLY A 53 -18.43 18.33 -20.95
C GLY A 53 -16.97 18.51 -20.54
N GLN A 54 -16.61 18.28 -19.28
CA GLN A 54 -15.21 18.16 -18.89
C GLN A 54 -14.84 16.69 -18.89
N ALA A 55 -14.57 16.13 -20.08
CA ALA A 55 -13.64 15.02 -20.15
C ALA A 55 -12.36 15.55 -19.50
N ALA A 56 -12.07 15.07 -18.28
CA ALA A 56 -10.82 15.36 -17.62
C ALA A 56 -9.74 15.06 -18.66
N GLN A 57 -9.03 16.09 -19.12
CA GLN A 57 -7.80 15.91 -19.87
C GLN A 57 -6.85 15.27 -18.87
N GLY A 58 -6.96 13.94 -18.78
CA GLY A 58 -6.24 13.12 -17.83
C GLY A 58 -4.78 13.39 -18.09
N GLU A 59 -4.10 13.88 -17.06
CA GLU A 59 -2.65 13.87 -16.95
C GLU A 59 -2.16 12.55 -17.55
N LYS A 60 -1.19 12.63 -18.46
CA LYS A 60 -0.69 11.45 -19.18
C LYS A 60 0.06 10.59 -18.17
N VAL A 61 -0.68 9.76 -17.45
CA VAL A 61 -0.15 8.90 -16.39
C VAL A 61 0.84 7.94 -17.03
N ASP A 62 2.08 7.98 -16.56
CA ASP A 62 3.10 7.02 -16.95
C ASP A 62 2.79 5.67 -16.26
N ILE A 63 2.17 4.77 -17.03
CA ILE A 63 1.75 3.45 -16.56
C ILE A 63 2.96 2.65 -16.08
N GLU A 64 4.13 2.79 -16.71
CA GLU A 64 5.33 2.05 -16.32
C GLU A 64 5.81 2.49 -14.94
N ALA A 65 5.79 3.80 -14.68
CA ALA A 65 6.14 4.36 -13.37
C ALA A 65 5.14 3.95 -12.27
N GLU A 66 3.83 3.97 -12.55
CA GLU A 66 2.80 3.55 -11.58
C GLU A 66 2.85 2.04 -11.29
N MET A 67 3.14 1.21 -12.31
CA MET A 67 3.35 -0.24 -12.12
C MET A 67 4.60 -0.53 -11.29
N MET A 68 5.68 0.22 -11.49
CA MET A 68 6.88 0.13 -10.65
C MET A 68 6.58 0.53 -9.20
N SER A 69 5.85 1.63 -9.00
CA SER A 69 5.41 2.06 -7.67
C SER A 69 4.49 1.04 -7.00
N LEU A 70 3.63 0.37 -7.77
CA LEU A 70 2.75 -0.69 -7.25
C LEU A 70 3.57 -1.88 -6.74
N GLY A 71 4.58 -2.30 -7.51
CA GLY A 71 5.47 -3.39 -7.12
C GLY A 71 6.26 -3.09 -5.84
N ASP A 72 6.81 -1.88 -5.71
CA ASP A 72 7.55 -1.47 -4.51
C ASP A 72 6.64 -1.45 -3.27
N GLU A 73 5.43 -0.91 -3.40
CA GLU A 73 4.49 -0.87 -2.27
C GLU A 73 3.99 -2.28 -1.89
N GLN A 74 3.82 -3.19 -2.84
CA GLN A 74 3.50 -4.61 -2.55
C GLN A 74 4.64 -5.28 -1.76
N LEU A 75 5.89 -5.10 -2.18
CA LEU A 75 7.05 -5.65 -1.48
C LEU A 75 7.16 -5.10 -0.06
N ARG A 76 6.91 -3.79 0.11
CA ARG A 76 6.91 -3.12 1.41
C ARG A 76 5.78 -3.62 2.32
N TYR A 77 4.58 -3.83 1.78
CA TYR A 77 3.46 -4.41 2.50
C TYR A 77 3.79 -5.83 3.01
N GLU A 78 4.26 -6.71 2.13
CA GLU A 78 4.61 -8.08 2.50
C GLU A 78 5.72 -8.14 3.56
N THR A 79 6.75 -7.29 3.41
CA THR A 79 7.85 -7.21 4.36
C THR A 79 7.36 -6.77 5.73
N THR A 80 6.47 -5.76 5.78
CA THR A 80 5.89 -5.25 7.03
C THR A 80 4.98 -6.30 7.68
N ALA A 81 4.19 -7.03 6.89
CA ALA A 81 3.34 -8.11 7.38
C ALA A 81 4.16 -9.24 8.03
N LYS A 82 5.21 -9.73 7.34
CA LYS A 82 6.11 -10.76 7.87
C LYS A 82 6.86 -10.30 9.13
N LEU A 83 7.23 -9.02 9.19
CA LEU A 83 7.88 -8.44 10.35
C LEU A 83 6.95 -8.42 11.56
N LEU A 84 5.69 -8.02 11.35
CA LEU A 84 4.66 -8.00 12.39
C LEU A 84 4.37 -9.42 12.91
N GLU A 85 4.22 -10.39 12.01
CA GLU A 85 4.03 -11.81 12.35
C GLU A 85 5.16 -12.32 13.26
N LYS A 86 6.41 -12.10 12.85
CA LYS A 86 7.59 -12.51 13.63
C LYS A 86 7.65 -11.83 15.00
N THR A 87 7.25 -10.55 15.07
CA THR A 87 7.24 -9.79 16.32
C THR A 87 6.21 -10.37 17.30
N TYR A 88 5.00 -10.70 16.84
CA TYR A 88 3.99 -11.38 17.66
C TYR A 88 4.43 -12.80 18.07
N ALA A 89 5.07 -13.55 17.18
CA ALA A 89 5.60 -14.87 17.51
C ALA A 89 6.65 -14.80 18.64
N GLN A 90 7.57 -13.83 18.57
CA GLN A 90 8.58 -13.60 19.62
C GLN A 90 7.97 -13.16 20.95
N LEU A 91 6.96 -12.28 20.92
CA LEU A 91 6.18 -11.90 22.11
C LEU A 91 5.54 -13.14 22.75
N ARG A 92 4.88 -13.99 21.95
CA ARG A 92 4.23 -15.21 22.43
C ARG A 92 5.22 -16.18 23.09
N THR A 93 6.38 -16.42 22.48
CA THR A 93 7.41 -17.29 23.09
C THR A 93 7.96 -16.69 24.38
N SER A 94 8.22 -15.37 24.41
CA SER A 94 8.75 -14.70 25.60
C SER A 94 7.79 -14.71 26.81
N ILE A 95 6.48 -14.77 26.56
CA ILE A 95 5.46 -14.91 27.61
C ILE A 95 5.36 -16.37 28.08
N ARG A 96 5.52 -17.34 27.17
CA ARG A 96 5.43 -18.77 27.51
C ARG A 96 6.63 -19.29 28.30
N ASP A 97 7.81 -18.74 28.04
CA ASP A 97 9.07 -19.15 28.69
C ASP A 97 9.33 -18.42 30.02
N ARG A 98 8.39 -17.57 30.48
CA ARG A 98 8.36 -16.97 31.82
C ARG A 98 7.41 -17.71 32.73
#